data_AF-A0A964MCE5-F1
#
_entry.id   AF-A0A964MCE5-F1
#
_cell.length_a   1.000
_cell.length_b   1.000
_cell.length_c   1.000
_cell.angle_alpha   90.00
_cell.angle_beta   90.00
_cell.angle_gamma   90.00
#
_symmetry.space_group_name_H-M   'P 1'
#
loop_
_entity.id
_entity.type
_entity.pdbx_description
1 polymer ?
#
loop_
_entity_poly.entity_id
_entity_poly.type
_entity_poly.pdbx_seq_one_letter_code
_entity_poly.pdbx_strand_id
1 'polypeptide(L)'
;MIATCPHCGNPVPVNGPQRRPICRSCQKVVEITAETWHDILREYLESYRGLEPGSGSDSTIMGGTTLKCTSVKLPPPDPACPKCETNWDLAGVKDGTDGAIVCQQCGYTSPTYPPPDWLKAGVPAAAQVFFGERDRTGAVEEAAATVAAATPIALACPQCGGGLLVTAQSERTLPCKYCKVDVFLPDAVWLKLHPAKEAKFWLVRFS
;
A
#
# COMPACT_ATOMS: atom_id res chain seq x y z
N MET A 1 -6.36 4.36 2.61
CA MET A 1 -5.46 5.52 2.75
C MET A 1 -4.70 5.73 1.46
N ILE A 2 -4.53 6.99 1.04
CA ILE A 2 -3.83 7.37 -0.19
C ILE A 2 -2.83 8.47 0.13
N ALA A 3 -1.56 8.26 -0.21
CA ALA A 3 -0.52 9.28 -0.13
C ALA A 3 -0.34 9.96 -1.49
N THR A 4 -0.02 11.25 -1.52
CA THR A 4 0.41 11.94 -2.74
C THR A 4 1.93 11.83 -2.88
N CYS A 5 2.43 11.25 -3.97
CA CYS A 5 3.87 11.12 -4.18
C CYS A 5 4.55 12.50 -4.27
N PRO A 6 5.54 12.83 -3.43
CA PRO A 6 6.21 14.13 -3.46
C PRO A 6 7.08 14.33 -4.72
N HIS A 7 7.41 13.25 -5.44
CA HIS A 7 8.26 13.32 -6.63
C HIS A 7 7.50 13.50 -7.94
N CYS A 8 6.26 13.03 -8.03
CA CYS A 8 5.50 13.05 -9.29
C CYS A 8 4.03 13.45 -9.14
N GLY A 9 3.55 13.74 -7.92
CA GLY A 9 2.17 14.14 -7.63
C GLY A 9 1.12 13.03 -7.74
N ASN A 10 1.48 11.84 -8.23
CA ASN A 10 0.54 10.74 -8.39
C ASN A 10 0.10 10.12 -7.06
N PRO A 11 -1.14 9.60 -6.97
CA PRO A 11 -1.61 8.90 -5.79
C PRO A 11 -0.86 7.57 -5.59
N VAL A 12 -0.52 7.28 -4.34
CA VAL A 12 0.15 6.07 -3.88
C VAL A 12 -0.74 5.43 -2.82
N PRO A 13 -1.42 4.32 -3.16
CA PRO A 13 -2.20 3.58 -2.18
C PRO A 13 -1.31 3.03 -1.06
N VAL A 14 -1.74 3.27 0.19
CA VAL A 14 -1.06 2.81 1.39
C VAL A 14 -1.96 1.78 2.07
N ASN A 15 -1.71 0.51 1.75
CA ASN A 15 -2.54 -0.63 2.11
C ASN A 15 -2.14 -1.26 3.44
N GLY A 16 -1.66 -0.49 4.40
CA GLY A 16 -1.19 -0.99 5.70
C GLY A 16 -0.24 0.01 6.37
N PRO A 17 0.20 -0.26 7.61
CA PRO A 17 1.18 0.57 8.31
C PRO A 17 2.56 0.41 7.64
N GLN A 18 2.82 1.15 6.57
CA GLN A 18 4.06 1.11 5.80
C GLN A 18 4.78 2.45 5.89
N ARG A 19 6.09 2.45 6.17
CA ARG A 19 6.89 3.68 6.23
C ARG A 19 7.50 4.08 4.90
N ARG A 20 7.64 3.12 3.98
CA ARG A 20 8.35 3.30 2.70
C ARG A 20 7.59 2.70 1.51
N PRO A 21 6.31 3.04 1.27
CA PRO A 21 5.60 2.58 0.08
C PRO A 21 6.28 3.10 -1.21
N ILE A 22 6.33 2.25 -2.24
CA ILE A 22 6.91 2.61 -3.55
C ILE A 22 5.82 3.16 -4.46
N CYS A 23 6.07 4.33 -5.06
CA CYS A 23 5.19 4.89 -6.07
C CYS A 23 5.27 4.08 -7.36
N ARG A 24 4.19 3.42 -7.79
CA ARG A 24 4.20 2.64 -9.04
C ARG A 24 4.37 3.51 -10.30
N SER A 25 4.09 4.81 -10.24
CA SER A 25 4.24 5.72 -11.38
C SER A 25 5.70 6.15 -11.62
N CYS A 26 6.49 6.39 -10.57
CA CYS A 26 7.87 6.87 -10.70
C CYS A 26 8.93 5.95 -10.06
N GLN A 27 8.53 4.83 -9.46
CA GLN A 27 9.34 3.89 -8.67
C GLN A 27 10.12 4.48 -7.48
N LYS A 28 9.94 5.77 -7.17
CA LYS A 28 10.57 6.36 -5.99
C LYS A 28 9.83 5.97 -4.72
N VAL A 29 10.59 5.85 -3.64
CA VAL A 29 10.07 5.61 -2.29
C VAL A 29 9.36 6.86 -1.80
N VAL A 30 8.15 6.69 -1.29
CA VAL A 30 7.43 7.73 -0.55
C VAL A 30 7.66 7.47 0.93
N GLU A 31 8.23 8.43 1.63
CA GLU A 31 8.48 8.32 3.07
C GLU A 31 7.26 8.76 3.86
N ILE A 32 6.82 7.88 4.75
CA ILE A 32 5.79 8.13 5.75
C ILE A 32 6.45 7.82 7.10
N THR A 33 6.69 8.86 7.90
CA THR A 33 7.46 8.69 9.14
C THR A 33 6.64 7.92 10.18
N ALA A 34 7.33 7.33 11.16
CA ALA A 34 6.66 6.69 12.30
C ALA A 34 5.82 7.70 13.10
N GLU A 35 6.27 8.95 13.17
CA GLU A 35 5.54 10.07 13.80
C GLU A 35 4.23 10.35 13.07
N THR A 36 4.22 10.41 11.74
CA THR A 36 2.98 10.61 10.98
C THR A 36 1.97 9.49 11.24
N TRP A 37 2.43 8.24 11.33
CA TRP A 37 1.57 7.11 11.69
C TRP A 37 1.04 7.20 13.13
N HIS A 38 1.90 7.61 14.07
CA HIS A 38 1.50 7.83 15.44
C HIS A 38 0.42 8.90 15.55
N ASP A 39 0.58 10.04 14.87
CA ASP A 39 -0.42 11.11 14.87
C ASP A 39 -1.76 10.63 14.30
N ILE A 40 -1.75 9.95 13.15
CA ILE A 40 -2.96 9.38 12.52
C ILE A 40 -3.71 8.47 13.48
N LEU A 41 -3.01 7.49 14.06
CA LEU A 41 -3.66 6.47 14.86
C LEU A 41 -4.02 6.97 16.25
N ARG A 42 -3.27 7.93 16.81
CA ARG A 42 -3.60 8.55 18.11
C ARG A 42 -4.85 9.41 17.99
N GLU A 43 -4.94 10.26 16.96
CA GLU A 43 -6.14 11.07 16.68
C GLU A 43 -7.36 10.17 16.49
N TYR A 44 -7.20 9.06 15.75
CA TYR A 44 -8.24 8.07 15.60
C TYR A 44 -8.63 7.43 16.93
N LEU A 45 -7.67 7.01 17.75
CA LEU A 45 -7.93 6.36 19.04
C LEU A 45 -8.65 7.29 20.03
N GLU A 46 -8.28 8.56 20.08
CA GLU A 46 -8.94 9.58 20.89
C GLU A 46 -10.39 9.79 20.43
N SER A 47 -10.61 9.87 19.12
CA SER A 47 -11.94 10.03 18.51
C SER A 47 -12.79 8.75 18.58
N TYR A 48 -12.16 7.57 18.63
CA TYR A 48 -12.80 6.26 18.55
C TYR A 48 -13.86 6.02 19.63
N ARG A 49 -13.64 6.56 20.83
CA ARG A 49 -14.58 6.42 21.96
C ARG A 49 -15.89 7.17 21.74
N GLY A 50 -15.85 8.28 21.01
CA GLY A 50 -17.03 9.11 20.70
C GLY A 50 -17.73 8.76 19.38
N LEU A 51 -17.10 7.97 18.51
CA LEU A 51 -17.66 7.59 17.22
C LEU A 51 -18.77 6.53 17.37
N GLU A 52 -19.89 6.75 16.71
CA GLU A 52 -20.94 5.75 16.56
C GLU A 52 -20.48 4.63 15.61
N PRO A 53 -20.85 3.36 15.86
CA PRO A 53 -20.54 2.28 14.92
C PRO A 53 -21.13 2.56 13.53
N GLY A 54 -20.31 2.47 12.48
CA GLY A 54 -20.67 2.85 11.11
C GLY A 54 -20.36 4.30 10.74
N SER A 55 -20.01 5.13 11.72
CA SER A 55 -19.50 6.48 11.46
C SER A 55 -17.99 6.46 11.19
N GLY A 56 -17.56 7.37 10.33
CA GLY A 56 -16.16 7.54 9.97
C GLY A 56 -15.80 9.00 9.80
N SER A 57 -14.50 9.26 9.82
CA SER A 57 -13.93 10.58 9.54
C SER A 57 -13.04 10.50 8.31
N ASP A 58 -13.16 11.52 7.46
CA ASP A 58 -12.19 11.83 6.43
C ASP A 58 -11.19 12.85 6.97
N SER A 59 -9.91 12.56 6.82
CA SER A 59 -8.84 13.42 7.29
C SER A 59 -7.80 13.60 6.20
N THR A 60 -7.31 14.84 6.06
CA THR A 60 -6.20 15.18 5.18
C THR A 60 -5.05 15.69 6.02
N ILE A 61 -3.95 14.97 6.02
CA ILE A 61 -2.75 15.32 6.79
C ILE A 61 -1.72 15.91 5.84
N MET A 62 -1.20 17.08 6.21
CA MET A 62 -0.23 17.82 5.42
C MET A 62 1.05 17.99 6.24
N GLY A 63 2.01 17.08 6.04
CA GLY A 63 3.32 17.12 6.69
C GLY A 63 4.36 16.37 5.85
N GLY A 64 5.11 17.10 5.02
CA GLY A 64 6.07 16.55 4.05
C GLY A 64 5.42 15.82 2.86
N THR A 65 4.52 14.88 3.14
CA THR A 65 3.71 14.12 2.17
C THR A 65 2.23 14.32 2.51
N THR A 66 1.40 14.65 1.51
CA THR A 66 -0.05 14.75 1.71
C THR A 66 -0.67 13.37 1.83
N LEU A 67 -1.39 13.10 2.92
CA LEU A 67 -2.08 11.85 3.17
C LEU A 67 -3.59 12.09 3.25
N LYS A 68 -4.35 11.31 2.49
CA LYS A 68 -5.81 11.22 2.61
C LYS A 68 -6.16 9.89 3.26
N CYS A 69 -6.73 9.96 4.45
CA CYS A 69 -7.22 8.79 5.18
C CYS A 69 -8.72 8.94 5.44
N THR A 70 -9.42 7.83 5.23
CA THR A 70 -10.80 7.65 5.69
C THR A 70 -10.71 6.57 6.75
N SER A 71 -11.13 6.91 7.96
CA SER A 71 -11.15 6.00 9.09
C SER A 71 -12.60 5.73 9.47
N VAL A 72 -12.96 4.48 9.72
CA VAL A 72 -14.33 4.08 10.01
C VAL A 72 -14.31 3.15 11.20
N LYS A 73 -15.15 3.45 12.20
CA LYS A 73 -15.44 2.50 13.26
C LYS A 73 -16.44 1.49 12.74
N LEU A 74 -15.96 0.30 12.37
CA LEU A 74 -16.84 -0.74 11.86
C LEU A 74 -17.86 -1.15 12.93
N PRO A 75 -19.17 -1.18 12.60
CA PRO A 75 -20.16 -1.78 13.48
C PRO A 75 -19.96 -3.29 13.51
N PRO A 76 -20.19 -3.96 14.65
CA PRO A 76 -20.40 -5.39 14.62
C PRO A 76 -21.63 -5.67 13.73
N PRO A 77 -21.59 -6.66 12.83
CA PRO A 77 -20.52 -7.64 12.61
C PRO A 77 -19.31 -7.10 11.81
N ASP A 78 -18.14 -7.61 12.19
CA ASP A 78 -16.82 -7.54 11.52
C ASP A 78 -16.88 -7.52 9.97
N PRO A 79 -15.84 -7.00 9.29
CA PRO A 79 -15.89 -6.69 7.86
C PRO A 79 -16.32 -7.88 6.98
N ALA A 80 -17.13 -7.55 5.97
CA ALA A 80 -17.53 -8.48 4.94
C ALA A 80 -16.32 -8.97 4.12
N CYS A 81 -16.32 -10.26 3.79
CA CYS A 81 -15.31 -10.83 2.91
C CYS A 81 -15.37 -10.14 1.53
N PRO A 82 -14.25 -9.71 0.94
CA PRO A 82 -14.25 -9.05 -0.36
C PRO A 82 -14.69 -9.96 -1.54
N LYS A 83 -14.94 -11.26 -1.29
CA LYS A 83 -15.29 -12.25 -2.32
C LYS A 83 -16.71 -12.80 -2.15
N CYS A 84 -17.11 -13.17 -0.93
CA CYS A 84 -18.42 -13.77 -0.67
C CYS A 84 -19.31 -12.94 0.25
N GLU A 85 -18.87 -11.74 0.62
CA GLU A 85 -19.59 -10.77 1.46
C GLU A 85 -19.98 -11.26 2.86
N THR A 86 -19.59 -12.49 3.22
CA THR A 86 -19.78 -13.03 4.57
C THR A 86 -18.82 -12.35 5.54
N ASN A 87 -19.34 -11.92 6.68
CA ASN A 87 -18.54 -11.30 7.73
C ASN A 87 -17.50 -12.26 8.29
N TRP A 88 -16.30 -11.75 8.49
CA TRP A 88 -15.22 -12.50 9.12
C TRP A 88 -15.43 -12.54 10.63
N ASP A 89 -15.06 -13.62 11.31
CA ASP A 89 -14.95 -13.59 12.77
C ASP A 89 -13.54 -13.14 13.13
N LEU A 90 -13.34 -11.81 13.22
CA LEU A 90 -12.05 -11.28 13.63
C LEU A 90 -11.89 -11.42 15.14
N ALA A 91 -12.97 -11.30 15.92
CA ALA A 91 -12.94 -11.42 17.38
C ALA A 91 -12.28 -12.72 17.87
N GLY A 92 -12.44 -13.83 17.15
CA GLY A 92 -11.77 -15.10 17.43
C GLY A 92 -10.25 -15.14 17.19
N VAL A 93 -9.68 -14.17 16.47
CA VAL A 93 -8.23 -14.09 16.21
C VAL A 93 -7.51 -13.55 17.44
N LYS A 94 -6.58 -14.33 18.01
CA LYS A 94 -5.76 -13.90 19.15
C LYS A 94 -4.80 -12.78 18.77
N ASP A 95 -4.61 -11.84 19.68
CA ASP A 95 -3.63 -10.77 19.48
C ASP A 95 -2.21 -11.36 19.40
N GLY A 96 -1.38 -10.82 18.51
CA GLY A 96 -0.05 -11.36 18.23
C GLY A 96 0.00 -12.49 17.21
N THR A 97 -1.15 -12.90 16.65
CA THR A 97 -1.18 -13.92 15.58
C THR A 97 -0.45 -13.42 14.35
N ASP A 98 0.54 -14.17 13.87
CA ASP A 98 1.24 -13.89 12.63
C ASP A 98 0.88 -14.97 11.61
N GLY A 99 0.24 -14.59 10.50
CA GLY A 99 -0.07 -15.52 9.43
C GLY A 99 -1.13 -15.04 8.46
N ALA A 100 -1.94 -15.98 7.98
CA ALA A 100 -3.09 -15.72 7.15
C ALA A 100 -4.37 -16.15 7.86
N ILE A 101 -5.37 -15.30 7.83
CA ILE A 101 -6.74 -15.62 8.22
C ILE A 101 -7.50 -16.08 6.98
N VAL A 102 -8.41 -17.03 7.13
CA VAL A 102 -9.14 -17.65 6.01
C VAL A 102 -10.64 -17.47 6.21
N CYS A 103 -11.32 -16.99 5.17
CA CYS A 103 -12.77 -16.95 5.15
C CYS A 103 -13.34 -18.38 5.16
N GLN A 104 -14.14 -18.71 6.17
CA GLN A 104 -14.73 -20.05 6.35
C GLN A 104 -15.74 -20.43 5.26
N GLN A 105 -16.28 -19.46 4.51
CA GLN A 105 -17.25 -19.72 3.43
C GLN A 105 -16.59 -19.92 2.07
N CYS A 106 -15.68 -19.03 1.66
CA CYS A 106 -15.13 -19.03 0.30
C CYS A 106 -13.64 -19.38 0.20
N GLY A 107 -12.97 -19.61 1.34
CA GLY A 107 -11.55 -19.92 1.40
C GLY A 107 -10.62 -18.75 1.06
N TYR A 108 -11.13 -17.52 0.92
CA TYR A 108 -10.28 -16.35 0.67
C TYR A 108 -9.32 -16.13 1.85
N THR A 109 -8.03 -16.00 1.55
CA THR A 109 -6.98 -15.78 2.55
C THR A 109 -6.58 -14.30 2.60
N SER A 110 -6.35 -13.79 3.80
CA SER A 110 -5.86 -12.43 4.00
C SER A 110 -4.79 -12.39 5.09
N PRO A 111 -3.75 -11.54 4.96
CA PRO A 111 -2.72 -11.45 5.98
C PRO A 111 -3.24 -10.86 7.29
N THR A 112 -2.75 -11.38 8.40
CA THR A 112 -2.85 -10.77 9.73
C THR A 112 -1.50 -10.85 10.43
N TYR A 113 -1.17 -9.83 11.21
CA TYR A 113 0.10 -9.78 11.93
C TYR A 113 0.07 -8.81 13.10
N PRO A 114 0.96 -9.02 14.11
CA PRO A 114 1.17 -8.04 15.16
C PRO A 114 1.69 -6.72 14.57
N PRO A 115 1.28 -5.56 15.11
CA PRO A 115 1.81 -4.29 14.66
C PRO A 115 3.32 -4.23 14.86
N PRO A 116 4.05 -3.61 13.92
CA PRO A 116 5.50 -3.56 13.96
C PRO A 116 5.99 -2.75 15.18
N ASP A 117 7.21 -3.02 15.66
CA ASP A 117 7.73 -2.43 16.90
C ASP A 117 7.72 -0.90 16.90
N TRP A 118 8.03 -0.29 15.75
CA TRP A 118 7.99 1.18 15.61
C TRP A 118 6.57 1.74 15.77
N LEU A 119 5.53 0.98 15.40
CA LEU A 119 4.14 1.38 15.55
C LEU A 119 3.68 1.17 16.98
N LYS A 120 4.05 0.04 17.61
CA LYS A 120 3.77 -0.23 19.02
C LYS A 120 4.42 0.78 19.96
N ALA A 121 5.61 1.26 19.62
CA ALA A 121 6.30 2.28 20.41
C ALA A 121 5.54 3.61 20.44
N GLY A 122 4.90 4.01 19.34
CA GLY A 122 4.07 5.22 19.28
C GLY A 122 2.64 5.00 19.77
N VAL A 123 2.06 3.83 19.49
CA VAL A 123 0.67 3.49 19.83
C VAL A 123 0.63 2.13 20.53
N PRO A 124 0.86 2.09 21.86
CA PRO A 124 0.88 0.83 22.61
C PRO A 124 -0.45 0.08 22.60
N ALA A 125 -1.56 0.80 22.37
CA ALA A 125 -2.89 0.20 22.25
C ALA A 125 -3.07 -0.62 20.97
N ALA A 126 -2.22 -0.47 19.95
CA ALA A 126 -2.33 -1.25 18.72
C ALA A 126 -2.00 -2.73 19.00
N ALA A 127 -2.99 -3.61 18.87
CA ALA A 127 -2.89 -5.02 19.21
C ALA A 127 -2.65 -5.91 17.98
N GLN A 128 -3.35 -5.65 16.87
CA GLN A 128 -3.33 -6.51 15.68
C GLN A 128 -3.65 -5.75 14.39
N VAL A 129 -3.02 -6.12 13.28
CA VAL A 129 -3.33 -5.60 11.93
C VAL A 129 -4.01 -6.68 11.08
N PHE A 130 -5.05 -6.30 10.35
CA PHE A 130 -5.80 -7.18 9.43
C PHE A 130 -5.88 -6.60 8.03
N PHE A 131 -5.86 -7.47 7.01
CA PHE A 131 -5.96 -7.13 5.59
C PHE A 131 -4.87 -6.19 5.06
N GLY A 132 -3.91 -5.79 5.91
CA GLY A 132 -2.84 -4.86 5.58
C GLY A 132 -1.63 -5.53 4.94
N GLU A 133 -0.91 -4.79 4.11
CA GLU A 133 0.44 -5.10 3.67
C GLU A 133 1.43 -4.73 4.78
N ARG A 134 2.41 -5.61 5.05
CA ARG A 134 3.43 -5.36 6.08
C ARG A 134 4.35 -4.21 5.72
N ASP A 135 4.89 -3.56 6.74
CA ASP A 135 6.08 -2.71 6.60
C ASP A 135 7.28 -3.59 6.26
N ARG A 136 7.59 -3.70 4.97
CA ARG A 136 8.81 -4.35 4.53
C ARG A 136 9.88 -3.29 4.49
N THR A 137 10.66 -3.19 5.57
CA THR A 137 11.95 -2.52 5.59
C THR A 137 12.88 -3.20 4.59
N GLY A 138 12.75 -2.84 3.32
CA GLY A 138 13.35 -3.58 2.21
C GLY A 138 12.44 -3.80 1.00
N ALA A 139 11.33 -3.07 0.87
CA ALA A 139 10.43 -3.13 -0.31
C ALA A 139 11.11 -2.98 -1.69
N VAL A 140 12.40 -2.63 -1.74
CA VAL A 140 13.23 -2.70 -2.94
C VAL A 140 13.33 -4.15 -3.46
N GLU A 141 13.46 -5.14 -2.58
CA GLU A 141 13.70 -6.54 -2.97
C GLU A 141 12.45 -7.29 -3.42
N GLU A 142 11.28 -7.02 -2.85
CA GLU A 142 10.04 -7.70 -3.27
C GLU A 142 9.25 -6.95 -4.34
N ALA A 143 9.45 -5.62 -4.46
CA ALA A 143 9.20 -4.97 -5.73
C ALA A 143 10.06 -5.67 -6.79
N ALA A 144 11.37 -5.86 -6.57
CA ALA A 144 12.22 -6.61 -7.49
C ALA A 144 11.78 -8.06 -7.73
N ALA A 145 11.21 -8.78 -6.76
CA ALA A 145 10.75 -10.16 -6.94
C ALA A 145 9.44 -10.29 -7.75
N THR A 146 8.49 -9.37 -7.59
CA THR A 146 7.29 -9.32 -8.48
C THR A 146 7.61 -8.73 -9.86
N VAL A 147 8.62 -7.87 -9.93
CA VAL A 147 9.17 -7.24 -11.14
C VAL A 147 10.05 -8.21 -11.94
N ALA A 148 10.74 -9.16 -11.31
CA ALA A 148 11.58 -10.16 -11.96
C ALA A 148 10.79 -11.14 -12.86
N ALA A 149 9.48 -11.29 -12.63
CA ALA A 149 8.60 -12.11 -13.45
C ALA A 149 7.90 -11.32 -14.59
N ALA A 150 8.10 -10.02 -14.71
CA ALA A 150 7.47 -9.22 -15.75
C ALA A 150 8.15 -9.48 -17.10
N THR A 151 7.39 -9.99 -18.07
CA THR A 151 7.87 -10.24 -19.43
C THR A 151 8.43 -8.95 -20.04
N PRO A 152 9.70 -8.93 -20.49
CA PRO A 152 10.28 -7.77 -21.14
C PRO A 152 9.45 -7.31 -22.34
N ILE A 153 9.29 -6.00 -22.50
CA ILE A 153 8.51 -5.40 -23.59
C ILE A 153 9.47 -4.80 -24.61
N ALA A 154 9.36 -5.24 -25.86
CA ALA A 154 10.10 -4.67 -26.97
C ALA A 154 9.32 -3.48 -27.58
N LEU A 155 10.01 -2.35 -27.76
CA LEU A 155 9.49 -1.15 -28.41
C LEU A 155 10.48 -0.69 -29.49
N ALA A 156 10.02 0.14 -30.42
CA ALA A 156 10.91 0.90 -31.29
C ALA A 156 11.17 2.29 -30.70
N CYS A 157 12.40 2.79 -30.81
CA CYS A 157 12.72 4.17 -30.49
C CYS A 157 11.94 5.11 -31.43
N PRO A 158 11.20 6.10 -30.91
CA PRO A 158 10.38 6.98 -31.73
C PRO A 158 11.20 7.87 -32.68
N GLN A 159 12.51 8.04 -32.42
CA GLN A 159 13.38 8.90 -33.22
C GLN A 159 14.16 8.16 -34.30
N CYS A 160 14.70 6.97 -34.02
CA CYS A 160 15.57 6.25 -34.96
C CYS A 160 15.06 4.85 -35.35
N GLY A 161 13.93 4.40 -34.79
CA GLY A 161 13.39 3.06 -35.01
C GLY A 161 14.17 1.92 -34.35
N GLY A 162 15.31 2.22 -33.69
CA GLY A 162 16.12 1.20 -33.01
C GLY A 162 15.37 0.50 -31.89
N GLY A 163 15.60 -0.82 -31.74
CA GLY A 163 14.92 -1.63 -30.73
C GLY A 163 15.27 -1.23 -29.29
N LEU A 164 14.25 -1.07 -28.47
CA LEU A 164 14.32 -0.80 -27.03
C LEU A 164 13.74 -2.02 -26.30
N LEU A 165 14.54 -2.64 -25.44
CA LEU A 165 14.08 -3.70 -24.55
C LEU A 165 13.84 -3.08 -23.18
N VAL A 166 12.59 -3.06 -22.73
CA VAL A 166 12.19 -2.50 -21.45
C VAL A 166 11.87 -3.63 -20.50
N THR A 167 12.53 -3.61 -19.34
CA THR A 167 12.27 -4.52 -18.23
C THR A 167 11.65 -3.75 -17.07
N ALA A 168 11.15 -4.46 -16.06
CA ALA A 168 10.59 -3.79 -14.90
C ALA A 168 11.67 -3.16 -13.99
N GLN A 169 12.97 -3.34 -14.26
CA GLN A 169 14.05 -2.55 -13.64
C GLN A 169 14.39 -1.29 -14.44
N SER A 170 13.78 -1.09 -15.61
CA SER A 170 14.03 0.09 -16.43
C SER A 170 13.40 1.32 -15.78
N GLU A 171 14.08 2.46 -15.88
CA GLU A 171 13.52 3.73 -15.49
C GLU A 171 12.45 4.18 -16.50
N ARG A 172 11.57 5.08 -16.07
CA ARG A 172 10.49 5.62 -16.92
C ARG A 172 11.02 6.40 -18.12
N THR A 173 12.23 6.92 -18.00
CA THR A 173 12.98 7.55 -19.09
C THR A 173 14.27 6.75 -19.24
N LEU A 174 14.54 6.26 -20.45
CA LEU A 174 15.77 5.51 -20.72
C LEU A 174 16.45 6.01 -22.00
N PRO A 175 17.80 6.04 -22.04
CA PRO A 175 18.52 6.45 -23.23
C PRO A 175 18.48 5.36 -24.30
N CYS A 176 18.17 5.74 -25.54
CA CYS A 176 18.28 4.84 -26.68
C CYS A 176 19.75 4.45 -26.91
N LYS A 177 20.05 3.15 -26.95
CA LYS A 177 21.43 2.66 -27.15
C LYS A 177 22.04 3.12 -28.48
N TYR A 178 21.22 3.37 -29.50
CA TYR A 178 21.63 3.73 -30.86
C TYR A 178 21.81 5.24 -31.05
N CYS A 179 20.74 6.03 -30.90
CA CYS A 179 20.77 7.48 -31.14
C CYS A 179 20.99 8.33 -29.88
N LYS A 180 21.08 7.70 -28.70
CA LYS A 180 21.32 8.35 -27.40
C LYS A 180 20.23 9.34 -26.95
N VAL A 181 19.10 9.43 -27.65
CA VAL A 181 17.96 10.22 -27.18
C VAL A 181 17.32 9.55 -25.97
N ASP A 182 16.91 10.36 -25.00
CA ASP A 182 16.10 9.90 -23.89
C ASP A 182 14.67 9.63 -24.36
N VAL A 183 14.24 8.39 -24.18
CA VAL A 183 12.90 7.93 -24.56
C VAL A 183 12.05 7.81 -23.31
N PHE A 184 10.99 8.60 -23.26
CA PHE A 184 9.97 8.49 -22.22
C PHE A 184 9.01 7.34 -22.53
N LEU A 185 8.81 6.45 -21.57
CA LEU A 185 7.93 5.30 -21.71
C LEU A 185 6.45 5.71 -21.58
N PRO A 186 5.60 5.37 -22.56
CA PRO A 186 4.16 5.60 -22.45
C PRO A 186 3.55 4.82 -21.28
N ASP A 187 2.52 5.40 -20.65
CA ASP A 187 1.83 4.85 -19.48
C ASP A 187 1.34 3.41 -19.68
N ALA A 188 0.82 3.09 -20.86
CA ALA A 188 0.35 1.74 -21.18
C ALA A 188 1.46 0.68 -21.16
N VAL A 189 2.69 1.05 -21.53
CA VAL A 189 3.86 0.16 -21.44
C VAL A 189 4.33 0.10 -19.99
N TRP A 190 4.40 1.26 -19.33
CA TRP A 190 4.86 1.38 -17.96
C TRP A 190 4.00 0.57 -16.98
N LEU A 191 2.67 0.68 -17.08
CA LEU A 191 1.72 -0.01 -16.21
C LEU A 191 1.67 -1.53 -16.42
N LYS A 192 2.10 -2.03 -17.60
CA LYS A 192 2.27 -3.48 -17.81
C LYS A 192 3.45 -4.03 -17.00
N LEU A 193 4.52 -3.25 -16.84
CA LEU A 193 5.71 -3.61 -16.05
C LEU A 193 5.55 -3.26 -14.57
N HIS A 194 4.79 -2.20 -14.28
CA HIS A 194 4.53 -1.69 -12.94
C HIS A 194 3.03 -1.50 -12.71
N PRO A 195 2.27 -2.60 -12.53
CA PRO A 195 0.85 -2.52 -12.28
C PRO A 195 0.52 -1.56 -11.14
N ALA A 196 -0.46 -0.68 -11.38
CA ALA A 196 -0.97 0.21 -10.36
C ALA A 196 -1.50 -0.62 -9.18
N LYS A 197 -1.16 -0.21 -7.96
CA LYS A 197 -1.79 -0.80 -6.79
C LYS A 197 -3.22 -0.26 -6.69
N GLU A 198 -4.14 -1.11 -6.28
CA GLU A 198 -5.47 -0.68 -5.86
C GLU A 198 -5.44 -0.36 -4.37
N ALA A 199 -6.17 0.69 -3.97
CA ALA A 199 -6.37 1.00 -2.57
C ALA A 199 -7.27 -0.06 -1.94
N LYS A 200 -6.79 -0.68 -0.87
CA LYS A 200 -7.52 -1.71 -0.12
C LYS A 200 -7.82 -1.21 1.27
N PHE A 201 -8.95 -1.66 1.81
CA PHE A 201 -9.24 -1.47 3.22
C PHE A 201 -8.29 -2.36 4.05
N TRP A 202 -7.91 -1.85 5.21
CA TRP A 202 -7.13 -2.58 6.21
C TRP A 202 -7.53 -2.07 7.58
N LEU A 203 -7.29 -2.88 8.61
CA LEU A 203 -7.78 -2.61 9.96
C LEU A 203 -6.67 -2.74 10.99
N VAL A 204 -6.81 -1.96 12.06
CA VAL A 204 -6.04 -2.09 13.29
C VAL A 204 -7.01 -2.34 14.42
N ARG A 205 -6.79 -3.42 15.18
CA ARG A 205 -7.43 -3.62 16.47
C ARG A 205 -6.64 -2.90 17.54
N PHE A 206 -7.39 -2.22 18.41
CA PHE A 206 -6.86 -1.62 19.62
C PHE A 206 -7.30 -2.42 20.85
N SER A 207 -6.41 -2.57 21.83
CA SER A 207 -6.64 -3.21 23.14
C SER A 207 -6.63 -2.19 24.27
#